data_AF-E1QJ64-F1
#
_entry.id   AF-E1QJ64-F1
#
_cell.length_a   1.000
_cell.length_b   1.000
_cell.length_c   1.000
_cell.angle_alpha   90.00
_cell.angle_beta   90.00
_cell.angle_gamma   90.00
#
_symmetry.space_group_name_H-M   'P 1'
#
loop_
_entity.id
_entity.type
_entity.pdbx_description
1 polymer ?
#
loop_
_entity_poly.entity_id
_entity_poly.type
_entity_poly.pdbx_seq_one_letter_code
_entity_poly.pdbx_strand_id
1 'polypeptide(L)' 'MLASERAWLRARSAAELADVSLRTMRSWLAAGLPHSRVAGGAVLIKREALDAWLAGHAVDHQRTDKIVNEVLAGLGRK' A
#
# COMPACT_ATOMS: atom_id res chain seq x y z
N MET A 1 -9.97 -13.08 -14.86
CA MET A 1 -8.93 -14.13 -14.82
C MET A 1 -8.33 -14.10 -13.43
N LEU A 2 -8.44 -15.19 -12.68
CA LEU A 2 -8.16 -15.25 -11.24
C LEU A 2 -6.68 -14.97 -10.94
N ALA A 3 -6.45 -14.21 -9.88
CA ALA A 3 -5.15 -13.87 -9.29
C ALA A 3 -4.19 -15.08 -9.26
N SER A 4 -2.99 -14.93 -9.83
CA SER A 4 -1.99 -16.00 -9.82
C SER A 4 -1.51 -16.26 -8.39
N GLU A 5 -1.45 -17.53 -7.95
CA GLU A 5 -0.91 -17.96 -6.64
C GLU A 5 0.61 -17.73 -6.45
N ARG A 6 1.24 -16.95 -7.32
CA ARG A 6 2.67 -16.69 -7.24
C ARG A 6 2.99 -15.86 -6.00
N ALA A 7 3.91 -16.35 -5.18
CA ALA A 7 4.41 -15.63 -4.01
C ALA A 7 5.13 -14.31 -4.37
N TRP A 8 5.69 -14.22 -5.58
CA TRP A 8 6.42 -13.05 -6.08
C TRP A 8 5.83 -12.57 -7.40
N LEU A 9 5.56 -11.26 -7.47
CA LEU A 9 4.84 -10.60 -8.56
C LEU A 9 5.74 -9.57 -9.23
N ARG A 10 5.66 -9.48 -10.57
CA ARG A 10 6.17 -8.32 -11.31
C ARG A 10 5.21 -7.16 -11.12
N ALA A 11 5.67 -5.92 -11.34
CA ALA A 11 4.84 -4.72 -11.20
C ALA A 11 3.53 -4.80 -12.01
N ARG A 12 3.54 -5.38 -13.21
CA ARG A 12 2.32 -5.61 -14.01
C ARG A 12 1.33 -6.55 -13.32
N SER A 13 1.80 -7.72 -12.89
CA SER A 13 0.95 -8.71 -12.21
C SER A 13 0.42 -8.21 -10.86
N ALA A 14 1.22 -7.42 -10.13
CA ALA A 14 0.76 -6.77 -8.90
C ALA A 14 -0.33 -5.72 -9.18
N ALA A 15 -0.20 -4.98 -10.28
CA ALA A 15 -1.21 -3.99 -10.69
C ALA A 15 -2.53 -4.67 -11.09
N GLU A 16 -2.45 -5.75 -11.87
CA GLU A 16 -3.61 -6.58 -12.22
C GLU A 16 -4.25 -7.21 -10.97
N LEU A 17 -3.44 -7.70 -10.03
CA LEU A 17 -3.94 -8.29 -8.78
C LEU A 17 -4.73 -7.29 -7.93
N ALA A 18 -4.23 -6.06 -7.82
CA ALA A 18 -4.86 -5.01 -7.02
C ALA A 18 -5.91 -4.20 -7.81
N ASP A 19 -6.20 -4.59 -9.05
CA ASP A 19 -7.09 -3.89 -9.97
C ASP A 19 -6.79 -2.38 -10.13
N VAL A 20 -5.51 -2.07 -10.31
CA VAL A 20 -5.02 -0.69 -10.54
C VAL A 20 -4.18 -0.59 -11.80
N SER A 21 -4.00 0.64 -12.29
CA SER A 21 -3.10 0.89 -13.42
C SER A 21 -1.63 0.60 -13.06
N LEU A 22 -0.82 0.23 -14.06
CA LEU A 22 0.64 0.08 -13.87
C LEU A 22 1.30 1.39 -13.41
N ARG A 23 0.73 2.55 -13.80
CA ARG A 23 1.18 3.86 -13.33
C ARG A 23 1.01 4.00 -11.82
N THR A 24 -0.15 3.61 -11.30
CA THR A 24 -0.45 3.62 -9.86
C THR A 24 0.52 2.70 -9.11
N MET A 25 0.71 1.48 -9.59
CA MET A 25 1.66 0.54 -8.98
C MET A 25 3.10 1.09 -8.95
N ARG A 26 3.55 1.76 -10.02
CA ARG A 26 4.85 2.45 -10.04
C ARG A 26 4.92 3.59 -9.02
N SER A 27 3.82 4.33 -8.85
CA SER A 27 3.74 5.36 -7.80
C SER A 27 3.88 4.76 -6.41
N TRP A 28 3.27 3.60 -6.14
CA TRP A 28 3.41 2.91 -4.85
C TRP A 28 4.84 2.42 -4.61
N LEU A 29 5.50 1.87 -5.63
CA LEU A 29 6.92 1.52 -5.56
C LEU A 29 7.81 2.73 -5.24
N ALA A 30 7.51 3.90 -5.83
CA ALA A 30 8.19 5.15 -5.49
C ALA A 30 7.86 5.64 -4.07
N ALA A 31 6.64 5.37 -3.58
CA ALA A 31 6.19 5.71 -2.23
C ALA A 31 6.64 4.71 -1.15
N GLY A 32 7.47 3.73 -1.49
CA GLY A 32 8.06 2.81 -0.52
C GLY A 32 7.35 1.46 -0.36
N LEU A 33 6.49 1.06 -1.30
CA LEU A 33 5.98 -0.33 -1.36
C LEU A 33 7.18 -1.31 -1.34
N PRO A 34 7.24 -2.25 -0.39
CA PRO A 34 8.37 -3.18 -0.27
C PRO A 34 8.55 -4.02 -1.54
N HIS A 35 9.78 -4.02 -2.06
CA HIS A 35 10.13 -4.74 -3.28
C HIS A 35 11.60 -5.16 -3.28
N SER A 36 11.89 -6.24 -4.00
CA SER A 36 13.23 -6.73 -4.26
C SER A 36 13.67 -6.33 -5.66
N ARG A 37 14.90 -5.81 -5.79
CA ARG A 37 15.57 -5.65 -7.08
C ARG A 37 16.57 -6.78 -7.25
N VAL A 38 16.33 -7.65 -8.22
CA VAL A 38 17.24 -8.78 -8.49
C VAL A 38 18.20 -8.46 -9.64
N ALA A 39 19.27 -9.26 -9.76
CA ALA A 39 20.21 -9.14 -10.87
C ALA A 39 19.46 -9.13 -12.22
N GLY A 40 19.77 -8.15 -13.08
CA GLY A 40 19.05 -7.92 -14.34
C GLY A 40 17.96 -6.83 -14.29
N GLY A 41 17.87 -6.05 -13.21
CA GLY A 41 17.01 -4.85 -13.14
C GLY A 41 15.53 -5.14 -12.92
N ALA A 42 15.18 -6.40 -12.68
CA ALA A 42 13.84 -6.85 -12.40
C ALA A 42 13.38 -6.44 -11.00
N VAL A 43 12.18 -5.85 -10.92
CA VAL A 43 11.48 -5.55 -9.65
C VAL A 43 10.46 -6.66 -9.36
N LEU A 44 10.58 -7.25 -8.17
CA LEU A 44 9.68 -8.28 -7.65
C LEU A 44 9.04 -7.81 -6.34
N ILE A 45 7.74 -8.01 -6.22
CA ILE A 45 6.95 -7.65 -5.05
C ILE A 45 6.46 -8.96 -4.43
N LYS A 46 6.76 -9.20 -3.16
CA LYS A 46 6.18 -10.34 -2.43
C LYS A 46 4.70 -10.07 -2.23
N ARG A 47 3.83 -11.02 -2.55
CA ARG A 47 2.36 -10.83 -2.45
C ARG A 47 1.94 -10.38 -1.05
N GLU A 48 2.41 -11.07 -0.01
CA GLU A 48 2.12 -10.73 1.39
C GLU A 48 2.52 -9.30 1.76
N ALA A 49 3.61 -8.79 1.18
CA ALA A 49 4.06 -7.43 1.43
C ALA A 49 3.16 -6.38 0.76
N LEU A 50 2.60 -6.70 -0.41
CA LEU A 50 1.59 -5.87 -1.05
C LEU A 50 0.30 -5.83 -0.21
N ASP A 51 -0.17 -6.97 0.25
CA ASP A 51 -1.38 -7.07 1.08
C ASP A 51 -1.20 -6.29 2.40
N ALA A 52 -0.05 -6.44 3.07
CA ALA A 52 0.28 -5.70 4.28
C ALA A 52 0.39 -4.19 4.04
N TRP A 53 0.99 -3.77 2.93
CA TRP A 53 1.10 -2.36 2.57
C TRP A 53 -0.27 -1.74 2.31
N LEU A 54 -1.16 -2.45 1.62
CA LEU A 54 -2.55 -2.01 1.38
C LEU A 54 -3.35 -1.94 2.68
N ALA A 55 -3.20 -2.92 3.57
CA ALA A 55 -3.84 -2.91 4.88
C ALA A 55 -3.42 -1.68 5.71
N GLY A 56 -2.17 -1.21 5.57
CA GLY A 56 -1.69 0.03 6.20
C GLY A 56 -2.33 1.31 5.67
N HIS A 57 -2.93 1.27 4.47
CA HIS A 57 -3.67 2.39 3.87
C HIS A 57 -5.18 2.28 4.07
N ALA A 58 -5.65 1.27 4.81
CA ALA A 58 -7.06 1.17 5.16
C ALA A 58 -7.49 2.40 5.95
N VAL A 59 -8.48 3.12 5.43
CA VAL A 59 -9.09 4.25 6.13
C VAL A 59 -9.99 3.67 7.23
N ASP A 60 -9.51 3.71 8.46
CA ASP A 60 -10.32 3.44 9.63
C ASP A 60 -11.11 4.72 9.98
N HIS A 61 -12.40 4.71 9.65
CA HIS A 61 -13.30 5.83 9.94
C HIS A 61 -13.37 6.20 11.42
N GLN A 62 -12.93 5.34 12.36
CA GLN A 62 -12.94 5.64 13.80
C GLN A 62 -11.66 6.31 14.32
N ARG A 63 -10.58 6.39 13.53
CA ARG A 63 -9.28 6.88 13.99
C ARG A 63 -9.08 8.38 13.79
N THR A 64 -9.70 8.96 12.76
CA THR A 64 -9.64 10.39 12.47
C THR A 64 -10.35 11.22 13.55
N ASP A 65 -11.48 10.73 14.06
CA ASP A 65 -12.26 11.42 15.08
C ASP A 65 -11.49 11.59 16.41
N LYS A 66 -10.62 10.64 16.77
CA LYS A 66 -9.85 10.74 18.02
C LYS A 66 -8.80 11.84 17.99
N ILE A 67 -8.08 11.98 16.86
CA ILE A 67 -7.03 13.01 16.72
C ILE A 67 -7.65 14.40 16.68
N VAL A 68 -8.77 14.57 15.96
CA VAL A 68 -9.49 15.85 15.92
C VAL A 68 -10.05 16.23 17.29
N ASN A 69 -10.63 15.27 18.01
CA ASN A 69 -11.18 15.52 19.35
C ASN A 69 -10.09 15.85 20.39
N GLU A 70 -8.90 15.25 20.33
CA GLU A 70 -7.79 15.61 21.22
C GLU A 70 -7.26 17.03 20.96
N VAL A 71 -7.15 17.44 19.69
CA VAL A 71 -6.70 18.80 19.33
C VAL A 71 -7.74 19.86 19.74
N LEU A 72 -9.02 19.59 19.52
CA LEU A 72 -10.11 20.50 19.92
C LEU A 72 -10.26 20.60 21.45
N ALA A 73 -10.09 19.49 22.18
CA ALA A 73 -10.09 19.50 23.64
C ALA A 73 -8.88 20.25 24.24
N GLY A 74 -7.74 20.24 23.54
CA GLY A 74 -6.54 20.99 23.94
C GLY A 74 -6.65 22.51 23.74
N LEU A 75 -7.41 22.97 22.75
CA LEU A 75 -7.61 24.39 22.43
C LEU A 75 -8.71 25.06 23.27
N GLY A 76 -9.60 24.29 23.88
CA GLY A 76 -10.69 24.79 24.73
C GLY A 76 -10.29 25.14 26.18
N ARG A 77 -9.02 24.98 26.57
CA ARG A 77 -8.49 25.48 27.85
C ARG A 77 -7.62 26.71 27.62
N LYS A 78 -8.26 27.88 27.58
CA LYS A 78 -7.65 29.17 27.91
C LYS A 78 -8.72 30.09 28.48
#